data_AF-K2EZU1-F1
#
_entry.id   AF-K2EZU1-F1
#
_cell.length_a   1.000
_cell.length_b   1.000
_cell.length_c   1.000
_cell.angle_alpha   90.00
_cell.angle_beta   90.00
_cell.angle_gamma   90.00
#
_symmetry.space_group_name_H-M   'P 1'
#
loop_
_entity.id
_entity.type
_entity.pdbx_description
1 polymer ?
#
loop_
_entity_poly.entity_id
_entity_poly.type
_entity_poly.pdbx_seq_one_letter_code
_entity_poly.pdbx_strand_id
1 'polypeptide(L)'
;MNDTIICPNCKKSIPLTEALSHQVQDKYAKFYKIRLEEEKNKFAKTLQPELEKQLKEKMDFEMKNKNNELEELRKQNKNFQEQLLELNKTLRQLRTSMEEEKLNLEKRLSTEQNRIRQDEQKKFEDQYKLKFLEIEKQNKDLKNSLEDAKRKAEQGSQQTQGEVMEDQLKKILSEEFPYDEISDVPKGIRGADLIQIVKNNVGKKCGTILWESKRTKVWTEGWISKLKQDQREIKAELAIIVTQVLPQQVNNFGLKEGIWIVDYKTVVGAAIALRNNLIELSSLRSANKGKEEKKEILWNYLTSVEFKQRVEAIYESYNSLRDELQKEKDWFTKKWAREEKSIDRVKDNLLGMHGDLEGIVGKTLPELEQLKKIESGE
;
A
#
# COMPACT_ATOMS: atom_id res chain seq x y z
N MET A 1 -80.39 -136.29 59.13
CA MET A 1 -81.22 -137.29 59.85
C MET A 1 -80.74 -138.64 59.39
N ASN A 2 -80.11 -139.39 60.28
CA ASN A 2 -79.75 -140.77 60.00
C ASN A 2 -80.71 -141.69 60.72
N ASP A 3 -81.40 -142.46 59.90
CA ASP A 3 -81.88 -143.79 60.25
C ASP A 3 -80.74 -144.59 60.87
N THR A 4 -81.05 -145.23 62.00
CA THR A 4 -80.10 -146.00 62.82
C THR A 4 -80.38 -147.50 62.68
N ILE A 5 -79.33 -148.32 62.49
CA ILE A 5 -79.42 -149.79 62.58
C ILE A 5 -78.72 -150.26 63.85
N ILE A 6 -79.30 -151.26 64.55
CA ILE A 6 -78.84 -151.76 65.85
C ILE A 6 -78.04 -153.06 65.68
N CYS A 7 -76.86 -153.17 66.30
CA CYS A 7 -76.00 -154.36 66.26
C CYS A 7 -76.53 -155.50 67.14
N PRO A 8 -76.63 -156.75 66.64
CA PRO A 8 -77.21 -157.88 67.37
C PRO A 8 -76.36 -158.42 68.54
N ASN A 9 -75.11 -157.98 68.73
CA ASN A 9 -74.22 -158.49 69.78
C ASN A 9 -74.08 -157.56 71.02
N CYS A 10 -74.32 -156.25 70.88
CA CYS A 10 -74.09 -155.28 71.97
C CYS A 10 -75.11 -154.13 72.06
N LYS A 11 -76.23 -154.22 71.32
CA LYS A 11 -77.40 -153.31 71.43
C LYS A 11 -77.09 -151.80 71.32
N LYS A 12 -76.11 -151.40 70.50
CA LYS A 12 -75.82 -149.98 70.18
C LYS A 12 -76.30 -149.59 68.77
N SER A 13 -76.78 -148.35 68.61
CA SER A 13 -77.36 -147.77 67.37
C SER A 13 -76.33 -147.02 66.52
N ILE A 14 -76.24 -147.30 65.21
CA ILE A 14 -75.32 -146.64 64.27
C ILE A 14 -76.10 -145.83 63.21
N PRO A 15 -75.90 -144.51 63.08
CA PRO A 15 -76.56 -143.67 62.07
C PRO A 15 -75.79 -143.62 60.71
N LEU A 16 -76.50 -143.77 59.56
CA LEU A 16 -76.02 -144.16 58.21
C LEU A 16 -75.62 -143.08 57.12
N THR A 17 -75.20 -141.85 57.43
CA THR A 17 -74.93 -140.76 56.42
C THR A 17 -73.52 -140.18 56.44
N GLU A 18 -72.63 -140.62 57.33
CA GLU A 18 -71.25 -140.14 57.35
C GLU A 18 -70.29 -140.90 56.42
N ALA A 19 -70.66 -142.09 55.94
CA ALA A 19 -69.72 -142.94 55.20
C ALA A 19 -69.71 -142.74 53.67
N LEU A 20 -70.82 -142.29 53.05
CA LEU A 20 -70.95 -142.23 51.58
C LEU A 20 -70.81 -140.82 50.97
N SER A 21 -71.03 -139.75 51.73
CA SER A 21 -70.93 -138.37 51.22
C SER A 21 -69.49 -137.85 51.11
N HIS A 22 -68.59 -138.26 52.02
CA HIS A 22 -67.20 -137.78 52.04
C HIS A 22 -66.38 -138.29 50.84
N GLN A 23 -66.61 -139.53 50.39
CA GLN A 23 -65.87 -140.11 49.26
C GLN A 23 -66.20 -139.47 47.90
N VAL A 24 -67.42 -138.97 47.71
CA VAL A 24 -67.82 -138.28 46.48
C VAL A 24 -67.35 -136.83 46.48
N GLN A 25 -67.46 -136.13 47.62
CA GLN A 25 -66.98 -134.74 47.76
C GLN A 25 -65.46 -134.62 47.64
N ASP A 26 -64.69 -135.53 48.24
CA ASP A 26 -63.21 -135.49 48.15
C ASP A 26 -62.70 -135.76 46.72
N LYS A 27 -63.37 -136.63 45.96
CA LYS A 27 -63.03 -136.86 44.55
C LYS A 27 -63.33 -135.65 43.68
N TYR A 28 -64.48 -135.00 43.86
CA TYR A 28 -64.83 -133.78 43.14
C TYR A 28 -63.92 -132.60 43.50
N ALA A 29 -63.60 -132.42 44.79
CA ALA A 29 -62.68 -131.37 45.25
C ALA A 29 -61.26 -131.55 44.71
N LYS A 30 -60.75 -132.79 44.66
CA LYS A 30 -59.45 -133.09 44.04
C LYS A 30 -59.48 -132.84 42.53
N PHE A 31 -60.53 -133.26 41.83
CA PHE A 31 -60.66 -133.03 40.39
C PHE A 31 -60.71 -131.55 40.03
N TYR A 32 -61.48 -130.75 40.80
CA TYR A 32 -61.53 -129.30 40.62
C TYR A 32 -60.19 -128.61 40.94
N LYS A 33 -59.49 -129.02 42.01
CA LYS A 33 -58.16 -128.48 42.31
C LYS A 33 -57.16 -128.76 41.19
N ILE A 34 -57.11 -130.00 40.68
CA ILE A 34 -56.21 -130.36 39.57
C ILE A 34 -56.51 -129.52 38.34
N ARG A 35 -57.77 -129.36 37.96
CA ARG A 35 -58.17 -128.56 36.80
C ARG A 35 -57.83 -127.07 36.95
N LEU A 36 -57.99 -126.53 38.17
CA LEU A 36 -57.62 -125.15 38.48
C LEU A 36 -56.10 -124.94 38.44
N GLU A 37 -55.32 -125.91 38.93
CA GLU A 37 -53.86 -125.93 38.85
C GLU A 37 -53.40 -126.05 37.40
N GLU A 38 -54.07 -126.85 36.58
CA GLU A 38 -53.81 -126.99 35.14
C GLU A 38 -54.15 -125.71 34.37
N GLU A 39 -55.26 -125.03 34.67
CA GLU A 39 -55.61 -123.74 34.07
C GLU A 39 -54.65 -122.64 34.51
N LYS A 40 -54.27 -122.58 35.79
CA LYS A 40 -53.21 -121.66 36.28
C LYS A 40 -51.88 -121.94 35.62
N ASN A 41 -51.49 -123.20 35.47
CA ASN A 41 -50.26 -123.58 34.80
C ASN A 41 -50.30 -123.28 33.31
N LYS A 42 -51.45 -123.44 32.63
CA LYS A 42 -51.63 -123.01 31.24
C LYS A 42 -51.52 -121.49 31.13
N PHE A 43 -52.20 -120.75 31.99
CA PHE A 43 -52.16 -119.28 32.03
C PHE A 43 -50.73 -118.76 32.28
N ALA A 44 -50.01 -119.35 33.24
CA ALA A 44 -48.63 -119.02 33.54
C ALA A 44 -47.65 -119.43 32.43
N LYS A 45 -47.86 -120.58 31.77
CA LYS A 45 -46.97 -121.06 30.70
C LYS A 45 -47.20 -120.41 29.34
N THR A 46 -48.41 -119.92 29.04
CA THR A 46 -48.74 -119.38 27.71
C THR A 46 -49.06 -117.90 27.71
N LEU A 47 -49.88 -117.42 28.65
CA LEU A 47 -50.35 -116.03 28.61
C LEU A 47 -49.35 -115.05 29.25
N GLN A 48 -48.67 -115.46 30.32
CA GLN A 48 -47.65 -114.64 30.99
C GLN A 48 -46.44 -114.32 30.08
N PRO A 49 -45.80 -115.29 29.39
CA PRO A 49 -44.70 -114.98 28.49
C PRO A 49 -45.14 -114.20 27.25
N GLU A 50 -46.36 -114.42 26.75
CA GLU A 50 -46.91 -113.65 25.62
C GLU A 50 -47.15 -112.18 26.01
N LEU A 51 -47.68 -111.92 27.21
CA LEU A 51 -47.86 -110.56 27.73
C LEU A 51 -46.52 -109.88 28.00
N GLU A 52 -45.55 -110.59 28.58
CA GLU A 52 -44.19 -110.07 28.78
C GLU A 52 -43.49 -109.76 27.44
N LYS A 53 -43.71 -110.59 26.42
CA LYS A 53 -43.19 -110.36 25.07
C LYS A 53 -43.83 -109.13 24.44
N GLN A 54 -45.15 -109.00 24.50
CA GLN A 54 -45.87 -107.81 23.98
C GLN A 54 -45.48 -106.54 24.73
N LEU A 55 -45.25 -106.61 26.05
CA LEU A 55 -44.80 -105.46 26.84
C LEU A 55 -43.38 -105.05 26.47
N LYS A 56 -42.46 -106.02 26.31
CA LYS A 56 -41.09 -105.75 25.82
C LYS A 56 -41.11 -105.18 24.41
N GLU A 57 -41.90 -105.73 23.50
CA GLU A 57 -42.01 -105.22 22.12
C GLU A 57 -42.55 -103.79 22.08
N LYS A 58 -43.57 -103.46 22.89
CA LYS A 58 -44.08 -102.08 23.02
C LYS A 58 -43.04 -101.14 23.62
N MET A 59 -42.36 -101.56 24.68
CA MET A 59 -41.34 -100.76 25.36
C MET A 59 -40.12 -100.54 24.47
N ASP A 60 -39.68 -101.56 23.72
CA ASP A 60 -38.60 -101.46 22.73
C ASP A 60 -39.00 -100.55 21.57
N PHE A 61 -40.25 -100.60 21.13
CA PHE A 61 -40.77 -99.70 20.10
C PHE A 61 -40.80 -98.25 20.58
N GLU A 62 -41.31 -97.98 21.79
CA GLU A 62 -41.30 -96.63 22.38
C GLU A 62 -39.88 -96.11 22.63
N MET A 63 -38.97 -96.96 23.11
CA MET A 63 -37.57 -96.61 23.30
C MET A 63 -36.87 -96.30 21.97
N LYS A 64 -37.15 -97.07 20.92
CA LYS A 64 -36.64 -96.78 19.57
C LYS A 64 -37.18 -95.44 19.05
N ASN A 65 -38.47 -95.17 19.20
CA ASN A 65 -39.07 -93.90 18.77
C ASN A 65 -38.48 -92.70 19.53
N LYS A 66 -38.35 -92.79 20.86
CA LYS A 66 -37.74 -91.72 21.67
C LYS A 66 -36.26 -91.52 21.35
N ASN A 67 -35.53 -92.60 21.07
CA ASN A 67 -34.13 -92.49 20.64
C ASN A 67 -34.02 -91.81 19.28
N ASN A 68 -34.90 -92.14 18.32
CA ASN A 68 -34.94 -91.47 17.02
C ASN A 68 -35.27 -89.97 17.18
N GLU A 69 -36.25 -89.63 18.02
CA GLU A 69 -36.63 -88.24 18.30
C GLU A 69 -35.49 -87.46 18.97
N LEU A 70 -34.80 -88.07 19.96
CA LEU A 70 -33.62 -87.48 20.59
C LEU A 70 -32.48 -87.26 19.59
N GLU A 71 -32.28 -88.19 18.66
CA GLU A 71 -31.24 -88.09 17.65
C GLU A 71 -31.57 -87.00 16.62
N GLU A 72 -32.84 -86.87 16.23
CA GLU A 72 -33.33 -85.81 15.36
C GLU A 72 -33.23 -84.43 16.02
N LEU A 73 -33.63 -84.30 17.29
CA LEU A 73 -33.45 -83.08 18.08
C LEU A 73 -31.97 -82.72 18.27
N ARG A 74 -31.08 -83.70 18.47
CA ARG A 74 -29.63 -83.48 18.53
C ARG A 74 -29.07 -82.98 17.20
N LYS A 75 -29.53 -83.53 16.07
CA LYS A 75 -29.16 -83.06 14.73
C LYS A 75 -29.65 -81.62 14.50
N GLN A 76 -30.90 -81.32 14.86
CA GLN A 76 -31.44 -79.96 14.77
C GLN A 76 -30.67 -78.96 15.64
N ASN A 77 -30.34 -79.32 16.89
CA ASN A 77 -29.53 -78.46 17.76
C ASN A 77 -28.13 -78.20 17.21
N LYS A 78 -27.46 -79.22 16.65
CA LYS A 78 -26.18 -79.04 15.98
C LYS A 78 -26.29 -78.10 14.78
N ASN A 79 -27.30 -78.30 13.93
CA ASN A 79 -27.55 -77.43 12.77
C ASN A 79 -27.81 -75.97 13.21
N PHE A 80 -28.61 -75.76 14.25
CA PHE A 80 -28.83 -74.40 14.80
C PHE A 80 -27.56 -73.79 15.39
N GLN A 81 -26.71 -74.58 16.07
CA GLN A 81 -25.42 -74.09 16.57
C GLN A 81 -24.49 -73.69 15.42
N GLU A 82 -24.45 -74.46 14.33
CA GLU A 82 -23.69 -74.15 13.12
C GLU A 82 -24.22 -72.87 12.45
N GLN A 83 -25.54 -72.73 12.29
CA GLN A 83 -26.17 -71.52 11.76
C GLN A 83 -25.90 -70.29 12.64
N LEU A 84 -25.95 -70.42 13.97
CA LEU A 84 -25.62 -69.33 14.89
C LEU A 84 -24.14 -68.93 14.80
N LEU A 85 -23.24 -69.89 14.61
CA LEU A 85 -21.82 -69.61 14.43
C LEU A 85 -21.58 -68.87 13.11
N GLU A 86 -22.22 -69.29 12.02
CA GLU A 86 -22.12 -68.67 10.71
C GLU A 86 -22.75 -67.25 10.68
N LEU A 87 -23.90 -67.07 11.34
CA LEU A 87 -24.51 -65.77 11.54
C LEU A 87 -23.60 -64.83 12.35
N ASN A 88 -22.94 -65.33 13.40
CA ASN A 88 -21.98 -64.53 14.16
C ASN A 88 -20.74 -64.15 13.33
N LYS A 89 -20.25 -65.05 12.47
CA LYS A 89 -19.14 -64.76 11.54
C LYS A 89 -19.53 -63.67 10.54
N THR A 90 -20.69 -63.79 9.91
CA THR A 90 -21.19 -62.80 8.95
C THR A 90 -21.46 -61.45 9.61
N LEU A 91 -22.04 -61.42 10.82
CA LEU A 91 -22.20 -60.18 11.59
C LEU A 91 -20.87 -59.50 11.90
N ARG A 92 -19.83 -60.26 12.27
CA ARG A 92 -18.49 -59.70 12.48
C ARG A 92 -17.91 -59.13 11.19
N GLN A 93 -18.02 -59.85 10.07
CA GLN A 93 -17.54 -59.40 8.77
C GLN A 93 -18.27 -58.14 8.27
N LEU A 94 -19.59 -58.10 8.43
CA LEU A 94 -20.41 -56.93 8.12
C LEU A 94 -20.00 -55.74 8.97
N ARG A 95 -19.77 -55.95 10.27
CA ARG A 95 -19.33 -54.89 11.18
C ARG A 95 -17.97 -54.33 10.79
N THR A 96 -16.99 -55.20 10.51
CA THR A 96 -15.66 -54.75 10.05
C THR A 96 -15.74 -54.03 8.71
N SER A 97 -16.52 -54.54 7.76
CA SER A 97 -16.71 -53.91 6.45
C SER A 97 -17.37 -52.53 6.57
N MET A 98 -18.39 -52.39 7.40
CA MET A 98 -19.02 -51.09 7.68
C MET A 98 -18.05 -50.09 8.32
N GLU A 99 -17.18 -50.55 9.21
CA GLU A 99 -16.19 -49.71 9.89
C GLU A 99 -15.10 -49.24 8.91
N GLU A 100 -14.66 -50.14 8.02
CA GLU A 100 -13.75 -49.82 6.92
C GLU A 100 -14.37 -48.85 5.90
N GLU A 101 -15.64 -49.05 5.53
CA GLU A 101 -16.37 -48.15 4.63
C GLU A 101 -16.53 -46.75 5.25
N LYS A 102 -16.91 -46.67 6.53
CA LYS A 102 -16.98 -45.38 7.25
C LYS A 102 -15.63 -44.67 7.26
N LEU A 103 -14.56 -45.40 7.58
CA LEU A 103 -13.21 -44.84 7.59
C LEU A 103 -12.77 -44.37 6.20
N ASN A 104 -13.09 -45.12 5.16
CA ASN A 104 -12.81 -44.74 3.77
C ASN A 104 -13.62 -43.51 3.34
N LEU A 105 -14.89 -43.42 3.76
CA LEU A 105 -15.74 -42.25 3.51
C LEU A 105 -15.18 -41.00 4.20
N GLU A 106 -14.79 -41.11 5.48
CA GLU A 106 -14.15 -40.02 6.23
C GLU A 106 -12.84 -39.57 5.59
N LYS A 107 -11.99 -40.51 5.18
CA LYS A 107 -10.75 -40.20 4.44
C LYS A 107 -11.04 -39.47 3.13
N ARG A 108 -12.02 -39.95 2.33
CA ARG A 108 -12.42 -39.30 1.06
C ARG A 108 -12.97 -37.90 1.31
N LEU A 109 -13.83 -37.73 2.31
CA LEU A 109 -14.36 -36.42 2.71
C LEU A 109 -13.23 -35.46 3.12
N SER A 110 -12.27 -35.92 3.93
CA SER A 110 -11.12 -35.12 4.34
C SER A 110 -10.24 -34.72 3.15
N THR A 111 -9.98 -35.64 2.21
CA THR A 111 -9.21 -35.33 1.00
C THR A 111 -9.92 -34.33 0.10
N GLU A 112 -11.23 -34.46 -0.09
CA GLU A 112 -12.01 -33.54 -0.90
C GLU A 112 -12.16 -32.17 -0.23
N GLN A 113 -12.37 -32.12 1.09
CA GLN A 113 -12.35 -30.86 1.84
C GLN A 113 -11.01 -30.13 1.70
N ASN A 114 -9.88 -30.85 1.77
CA ASN A 114 -8.56 -30.26 1.58
C ASN A 114 -8.35 -29.76 0.14
N ARG A 115 -8.84 -30.50 -0.87
CA ARG A 115 -8.84 -30.04 -2.26
C ARG A 115 -9.66 -28.77 -2.46
N ILE A 116 -10.89 -28.74 -1.93
CA ILE A 116 -11.77 -27.56 -2.02
C ILE A 116 -11.09 -26.35 -1.35
N ARG A 117 -10.50 -26.51 -0.16
CA ARG A 117 -9.77 -25.43 0.52
C ARG A 117 -8.59 -24.92 -0.31
N GLN A 118 -7.80 -25.82 -0.91
CA GLN A 118 -6.67 -25.43 -1.75
C GLN A 118 -7.11 -24.70 -3.02
N ASP A 119 -8.19 -25.16 -3.66
CA ASP A 119 -8.73 -24.54 -4.87
C ASP A 119 -9.37 -23.18 -4.57
N GLU A 120 -10.08 -23.03 -3.45
CA GLU A 120 -10.57 -21.73 -2.99
C GLU A 120 -9.42 -20.78 -2.71
N GLN A 121 -8.38 -21.23 -2.01
CA GLN A 121 -7.22 -20.41 -1.69
C GLN A 121 -6.49 -19.93 -2.95
N LYS A 122 -6.30 -20.81 -3.95
CA LYS A 122 -5.74 -20.44 -5.26
C LYS A 122 -6.62 -19.44 -6.00
N LYS A 123 -7.94 -19.66 -6.04
CA LYS A 123 -8.87 -18.70 -6.68
C LYS A 123 -8.82 -17.33 -6.02
N PHE A 124 -8.73 -17.28 -4.69
CA PHE A 124 -8.55 -16.03 -3.96
C PHE A 124 -7.21 -15.37 -4.31
N GLU A 125 -6.11 -16.11 -4.28
CA GLU A 125 -4.77 -15.59 -4.64
C GLU A 125 -4.74 -15.02 -6.06
N ASP A 126 -5.30 -15.73 -7.04
CA ASP A 126 -5.37 -15.28 -8.43
C ASP A 126 -6.23 -14.01 -8.57
N GLN A 127 -7.39 -13.95 -7.91
CA GLN A 127 -8.24 -12.75 -7.91
C GLN A 127 -7.55 -11.55 -7.25
N TYR A 128 -6.89 -11.76 -6.11
CA TYR A 128 -6.15 -10.69 -5.43
C TYR A 128 -4.98 -10.21 -6.26
N LYS A 129 -4.25 -11.13 -6.92
CA LYS A 129 -3.13 -10.78 -7.79
C LYS A 129 -3.58 -9.95 -8.99
N LEU A 130 -4.70 -10.31 -9.63
CA LEU A 130 -5.27 -9.52 -10.72
C LEU A 130 -5.69 -8.12 -10.26
N LYS A 131 -6.44 -8.02 -9.14
CA LYS A 131 -6.82 -6.72 -8.57
C LYS A 131 -5.62 -5.87 -8.17
N PHE A 132 -4.59 -6.49 -7.61
CA PHE A 132 -3.37 -5.80 -7.23
C PHE A 132 -2.66 -5.20 -8.45
N LEU A 133 -2.49 -5.98 -9.53
CA LEU A 133 -1.91 -5.50 -10.79
C LEU A 133 -2.74 -4.38 -11.43
N GLU A 134 -4.07 -4.46 -11.35
CA GLU A 134 -4.98 -3.43 -11.86
C GLU A 134 -4.82 -2.12 -11.08
N ILE A 135 -4.83 -2.19 -9.75
CA ILE A 135 -4.62 -1.03 -8.87
C ILE A 135 -3.22 -0.43 -9.05
N GLU A 136 -2.19 -1.26 -9.21
CA GLU A 136 -0.82 -0.81 -9.44
C GLU A 136 -0.70 -0.06 -10.77
N LYS A 137 -1.31 -0.59 -11.83
CA LYS A 137 -1.37 0.07 -13.15
C LYS A 137 -2.14 1.40 -13.07
N GLN A 138 -3.32 1.41 -12.44
CA GLN A 138 -4.10 2.64 -12.23
C GLN A 138 -3.31 3.71 -11.47
N ASN A 139 -2.61 3.33 -10.40
CA ASN A 139 -1.76 4.24 -9.64
C ASN A 139 -0.61 4.80 -10.48
N LYS A 140 0.00 3.98 -11.35
CA LYS A 140 1.07 4.43 -12.24
C LYS A 140 0.55 5.43 -13.29
N ASP A 141 -0.58 5.12 -13.92
CA ASP A 141 -1.20 5.99 -14.93
C ASP A 141 -1.68 7.33 -14.33
N LEU A 142 -2.23 7.29 -13.11
CA LEU A 142 -2.60 8.49 -12.35
C LEU A 142 -1.38 9.35 -12.01
N LYS A 143 -0.27 8.75 -11.55
CA LYS A 143 0.98 9.48 -11.28
C LYS A 143 1.51 10.19 -12.51
N ASN A 144 1.59 9.48 -13.65
CA ASN A 144 2.04 10.07 -14.91
C ASN A 144 1.15 11.23 -15.37
N SER A 145 -0.18 11.06 -15.27
CA SER A 145 -1.14 12.10 -15.64
C SER A 145 -1.03 13.34 -14.76
N LEU A 146 -0.76 13.15 -13.47
CA LEU A 146 -0.58 14.26 -12.51
C LEU A 146 0.72 15.02 -12.81
N GLU A 147 1.79 14.32 -13.16
CA GLU A 147 3.07 14.94 -13.54
C GLU A 147 2.96 15.74 -14.86
N ASP A 148 2.26 15.19 -15.86
CA ASP A 148 1.98 15.90 -17.11
C ASP A 148 1.08 17.13 -16.90
N ALA A 149 0.05 17.01 -16.06
CA ALA A 149 -0.81 18.13 -15.70
C ALA A 149 -0.03 19.23 -14.97
N LYS A 150 0.85 18.84 -14.03
CA LYS A 150 1.73 19.77 -13.32
C LYS A 150 2.66 20.51 -14.28
N ARG A 151 3.29 19.79 -15.23
CA ARG A 151 4.16 20.41 -16.25
C ARG A 151 3.41 21.40 -17.14
N LYS A 152 2.18 21.07 -17.56
CA LYS A 152 1.33 21.97 -18.34
C LYS A 152 0.90 23.21 -17.55
N ALA A 153 0.57 23.05 -16.27
CA ALA A 153 0.22 24.16 -15.39
C ALA A 153 1.40 25.11 -15.15
N GLU A 154 2.60 24.56 -14.93
CA GLU A 154 3.83 25.36 -14.79
C GLU A 154 4.18 26.12 -16.07
N GLN A 155 4.02 25.49 -17.25
CA GLN A 155 4.24 26.15 -18.54
C GLN A 155 3.21 27.25 -18.84
N GLY A 156 1.92 26.98 -18.61
CA GLY A 156 0.86 27.98 -18.78
C GLY A 156 1.02 29.17 -17.83
N SER A 157 1.45 28.91 -16.59
CA SER A 157 1.73 29.97 -15.62
C SER A 157 2.94 30.83 -16.02
N GLN A 158 3.93 30.31 -16.74
CA GLN A 158 5.08 31.13 -17.18
C GLN A 158 4.72 32.05 -18.35
N GLN A 159 3.91 31.59 -19.31
CA GLN A 159 3.46 32.41 -20.44
C GLN A 159 2.49 33.51 -19.97
N THR A 160 1.46 33.13 -19.22
CA THR A 160 0.46 34.09 -18.69
C THR A 160 1.11 35.15 -17.80
N GLN A 161 2.16 34.79 -17.06
CA GLN A 161 2.89 35.75 -16.22
C GLN A 161 3.84 36.69 -17.00
N GLY A 162 4.28 36.33 -18.21
CA GLY A 162 5.04 37.22 -19.08
C GLY A 162 4.15 38.30 -19.68
N GLU A 163 3.02 37.88 -20.24
CA GLU A 163 2.01 38.77 -20.84
C GLU A 163 1.48 39.80 -19.83
N VAL A 164 1.22 39.38 -18.58
CA VAL A 164 0.78 40.31 -17.51
C VAL A 164 1.80 41.43 -17.23
N MET A 165 3.09 41.15 -17.38
CA MET A 165 4.16 42.11 -17.09
C MET A 165 4.37 43.09 -18.25
N GLU A 166 4.19 42.62 -19.49
CA GLU A 166 4.14 43.46 -20.69
C GLU A 166 2.93 44.40 -20.64
N ASP A 167 1.75 43.87 -20.31
CA ASP A 167 0.53 44.65 -20.12
C ASP A 167 0.70 45.70 -19.00
N GLN A 168 1.37 45.33 -17.91
CA GLN A 168 1.65 46.25 -16.82
C GLN A 168 2.63 47.36 -17.25
N LEU A 169 3.69 47.03 -17.99
CA LEU A 169 4.63 48.04 -18.50
C LEU A 169 3.93 49.01 -19.46
N LYS A 170 3.11 48.48 -20.37
CA LYS A 170 2.30 49.28 -21.30
C LYS A 170 1.37 50.22 -20.55
N LYS A 171 0.70 49.73 -19.50
CA LYS A 171 -0.19 50.53 -18.66
C LYS A 171 0.56 51.66 -17.95
N ILE A 172 1.69 51.37 -17.30
CA ILE A 172 2.53 52.36 -16.62
C ILE A 172 2.97 53.45 -17.60
N LEU A 173 3.50 53.08 -18.76
CA LEU A 173 3.97 54.04 -19.76
C LEU A 173 2.82 54.89 -20.34
N SER A 174 1.63 54.29 -20.53
CA SER A 174 0.46 55.01 -21.05
C SER A 174 -0.13 55.99 -20.03
N GLU A 175 -0.09 55.64 -18.74
CA GLU A 175 -0.52 56.52 -17.65
C GLU A 175 0.43 57.70 -17.46
N GLU A 176 1.75 57.46 -17.50
CA GLU A 176 2.77 58.50 -17.30
C GLU A 176 2.99 59.40 -18.54
N PHE A 177 2.77 58.88 -19.76
CA PHE A 177 2.99 59.63 -21.01
C PHE A 177 1.77 59.66 -21.93
N PRO A 178 0.70 60.41 -21.60
CA PRO A 178 -0.54 60.44 -22.37
C PRO A 178 -0.40 60.97 -23.82
N TYR A 179 0.62 61.77 -24.09
CA TYR A 179 0.87 62.32 -25.42
C TYR A 179 1.62 61.36 -26.34
N ASP A 180 2.30 60.36 -25.78
CA ASP A 180 3.08 59.41 -26.55
C ASP A 180 2.18 58.31 -27.13
N GLU A 181 2.62 57.69 -28.23
CA GLU A 181 1.87 56.61 -28.86
C GLU A 181 2.60 55.30 -28.58
N ILE A 182 1.99 54.45 -27.76
CA ILE A 182 2.55 53.16 -27.34
C ILE A 182 1.78 52.04 -28.05
N SER A 183 2.49 51.27 -28.85
CA SER A 183 1.94 50.18 -29.66
C SER A 183 2.74 48.90 -29.48
N ASP A 184 2.07 47.76 -29.59
CA ASP A 184 2.73 46.45 -29.56
C ASP A 184 3.52 46.25 -30.86
N VAL A 185 4.66 45.55 -30.76
CA VAL A 185 5.46 45.23 -31.95
C VAL A 185 4.68 44.25 -32.85
N PRO A 186 4.64 44.46 -34.18
CA PRO A 186 3.95 43.54 -35.10
C PRO A 186 4.47 42.10 -34.99
N LYS A 187 3.56 41.13 -34.95
CA LYS A 187 3.86 39.69 -34.86
C LYS A 187 4.73 39.22 -36.04
N GLY A 188 6.05 39.29 -35.88
CA GLY A 188 7.03 38.99 -36.93
C GLY A 188 8.46 39.39 -36.56
N ILE A 189 8.62 40.46 -35.80
CA ILE A 189 9.91 40.89 -35.22
C ILE A 189 10.04 40.19 -33.85
N ARG A 190 11.10 39.40 -33.66
CA ARG A 190 11.26 38.52 -32.49
C ARG A 190 12.25 39.12 -31.50
N GLY A 191 11.75 39.84 -30.49
CA GLY A 191 12.57 40.28 -29.35
C GLY A 191 12.42 41.73 -28.92
N ALA A 192 11.34 42.41 -29.33
CA ALA A 192 10.90 43.65 -28.74
C ALA A 192 9.41 43.53 -28.43
N ASP A 193 8.99 44.01 -27.26
CA ASP A 193 7.60 43.87 -26.81
C ASP A 193 6.78 45.12 -27.16
N LEU A 194 7.30 46.32 -26.88
CA LEU A 194 6.58 47.59 -27.06
C LEU A 194 7.40 48.61 -27.86
N ILE A 195 6.70 49.42 -28.66
CA ILE A 195 7.23 50.59 -29.34
C ILE A 195 6.55 51.82 -28.77
N GLN A 196 7.34 52.78 -28.30
CA GLN A 196 6.86 54.09 -27.87
C GLN A 196 7.33 55.15 -28.86
N ILE A 197 6.39 55.79 -29.55
CA ILE A 197 6.64 56.98 -30.35
C ILE A 197 6.49 58.19 -29.45
N VAL A 198 7.61 58.83 -29.12
CA VAL A 198 7.67 60.01 -28.27
C VAL A 198 7.14 61.21 -29.04
N LYS A 199 6.16 61.92 -28.49
CA LYS A 199 5.62 63.16 -29.04
C LYS A 199 5.86 64.32 -28.08
N ASN A 200 6.19 65.50 -28.62
CA ASN A 200 6.26 66.71 -27.79
C ASN A 200 4.85 67.20 -27.40
N ASN A 201 4.76 68.24 -26.57
CA ASN A 201 3.50 68.83 -26.11
C ASN A 201 2.62 69.41 -27.24
N VAL A 202 3.14 69.46 -28.47
CA VAL A 202 2.45 69.93 -29.69
C VAL A 202 2.03 68.75 -30.58
N GLY A 203 2.30 67.51 -30.16
CA GLY A 203 1.97 66.29 -30.89
C GLY A 203 2.95 65.92 -32.02
N LYS A 204 4.08 66.64 -32.15
CA LYS A 204 5.10 66.34 -33.15
C LYS A 204 5.94 65.14 -32.69
N LYS A 205 6.15 64.17 -33.59
CA LYS A 205 7.01 62.99 -33.35
C LYS A 205 8.46 63.42 -33.16
N CYS A 206 9.05 63.11 -32.01
CA CYS A 206 10.40 63.48 -31.63
C CYS A 206 11.40 62.32 -31.73
N GLY A 207 10.94 61.09 -31.60
CA GLY A 207 11.73 59.88 -31.74
C GLY A 207 10.94 58.65 -31.33
N THR A 208 11.58 57.50 -31.37
CA THR A 208 11.01 56.19 -31.09
C THR A 208 11.90 55.46 -30.09
N ILE A 209 11.28 54.94 -29.04
CA ILE A 209 11.92 54.11 -28.03
C ILE A 209 11.38 52.69 -28.17
N LEU A 210 12.29 51.73 -28.24
CA LEU A 210 11.98 50.32 -28.25
C LEU A 210 12.12 49.75 -26.84
N TRP A 211 11.12 49.03 -26.37
CA TRP A 211 11.07 48.46 -25.03
C TRP A 211 11.00 46.94 -25.10
N GLU A 212 11.82 46.29 -24.29
CA GLU A 212 11.85 44.83 -24.12
C GLU A 212 11.73 44.50 -22.63
N SER A 213 10.77 43.65 -22.29
CA SER A 213 10.50 43.19 -20.93
C SER A 213 11.03 41.76 -20.78
N LYS A 214 11.93 41.55 -19.80
CA LYS A 214 12.47 40.23 -19.50
C LYS A 214 12.29 39.85 -18.04
N ARG A 215 11.58 38.75 -17.84
CA ARG A 215 11.40 38.10 -16.54
C ARG A 215 12.16 36.78 -16.49
N THR A 216 13.36 36.83 -15.94
CA THR A 216 14.24 35.66 -15.88
C THR A 216 15.11 35.72 -14.63
N LYS A 217 15.48 34.57 -14.08
CA LYS A 217 16.37 34.47 -12.93
C LYS A 217 17.85 34.66 -13.28
N VAL A 218 18.20 34.53 -14.56
CA VAL A 218 19.59 34.60 -15.05
C VAL A 218 19.64 35.54 -16.24
N TRP A 219 20.53 36.54 -16.18
CA TRP A 219 20.79 37.46 -17.28
C TRP A 219 21.53 36.76 -18.42
N THR A 220 21.09 36.94 -19.67
CA THR A 220 21.78 36.41 -20.86
C THR A 220 22.18 37.56 -21.79
N GLU A 221 23.46 37.65 -22.15
CA GLU A 221 23.96 38.73 -23.02
C GLU A 221 23.37 38.71 -24.44
N GLY A 222 22.87 37.55 -24.89
CA GLY A 222 22.18 37.41 -26.17
C GLY A 222 20.92 38.28 -26.32
N TRP A 223 20.33 38.82 -25.26
CA TRP A 223 19.20 39.77 -25.37
C TRP A 223 19.63 41.10 -25.97
N ILE A 224 20.85 41.57 -25.65
CA ILE A 224 21.41 42.80 -26.20
C ILE A 224 21.54 42.67 -27.72
N SER A 225 22.09 41.56 -28.21
CA SER A 225 22.29 41.32 -29.63
C SER A 225 20.97 41.26 -30.42
N LYS A 226 19.93 40.63 -29.85
CA LYS A 226 18.60 40.54 -30.46
C LYS A 226 17.92 41.91 -30.53
N LEU A 227 17.87 42.62 -29.40
CA LEU A 227 17.23 43.93 -29.36
C LEU A 227 17.95 44.96 -30.25
N LYS A 228 19.27 44.86 -30.41
CA LYS A 228 20.03 45.68 -31.39
C LYS A 228 19.61 45.42 -32.83
N GLN A 229 19.24 44.18 -33.17
CA GLN A 229 18.75 43.85 -34.50
C GLN A 229 17.35 44.46 -34.69
N ASP A 230 16.46 44.27 -33.72
CA ASP A 230 15.10 44.80 -33.75
C ASP A 230 15.09 46.33 -33.80
N GLN A 231 16.00 46.98 -33.07
CA GLN A 231 16.21 48.43 -33.11
C GLN A 231 16.53 48.91 -34.53
N ARG A 232 17.34 48.17 -35.30
CA ARG A 232 17.69 48.54 -36.68
C ARG A 232 16.55 48.34 -37.65
N GLU A 233 15.77 47.27 -37.47
CA GLU A 233 14.61 46.95 -38.31
C GLU A 233 13.51 48.00 -38.14
N ILE A 234 13.23 48.40 -36.90
CA ILE A 234 12.21 49.41 -36.54
C ILE A 234 12.74 50.84 -36.70
N LYS A 235 14.06 51.02 -36.84
CA LYS A 235 14.76 52.31 -36.88
C LYS A 235 14.49 53.16 -35.63
N ALA A 236 14.43 52.51 -34.47
CA ALA A 236 14.23 53.20 -33.20
C ALA A 236 15.52 53.91 -32.76
N GLU A 237 15.42 55.16 -32.32
CA GLU A 237 16.56 55.94 -31.84
C GLU A 237 17.15 55.39 -30.54
N LEU A 238 16.30 54.85 -29.65
CA LEU A 238 16.71 54.26 -28.38
C LEU A 238 16.09 52.87 -28.20
N ALA A 239 16.80 52.00 -27.47
CA ALA A 239 16.34 50.68 -27.09
C ALA A 239 16.62 50.43 -25.61
N ILE A 240 15.63 49.86 -24.91
CA ILE A 240 15.62 49.69 -23.46
C ILE A 240 15.18 48.26 -23.12
N ILE A 241 15.95 47.59 -22.27
CA ILE A 241 15.59 46.30 -21.64
C ILE A 241 15.19 46.57 -20.19
N VAL A 242 13.96 46.23 -19.85
CA VAL A 242 13.47 46.20 -18.47
C VAL A 242 13.60 44.77 -17.94
N THR A 243 14.39 44.60 -16.89
CA THR A 243 14.68 43.28 -16.32
C THR A 243 14.56 43.28 -14.80
N GLN A 244 14.24 42.12 -14.22
CA GLN A 244 14.33 41.91 -12.77
C GLN A 244 15.76 41.59 -12.31
N VAL A 245 16.56 40.96 -13.16
CA VAL A 245 17.94 40.57 -12.88
C VAL A 245 18.86 41.36 -13.80
N LEU A 246 19.67 42.24 -13.22
CA LEU A 246 20.60 43.09 -13.93
C LEU A 246 21.95 42.38 -14.16
N PRO A 247 22.69 42.71 -15.24
CA PRO A 247 24.04 42.19 -15.44
C PRO A 247 25.01 42.71 -14.36
N GLN A 248 26.09 41.97 -14.13
CA GLN A 248 27.21 42.45 -13.32
C GLN A 248 27.66 43.83 -13.85
N GLN A 249 27.82 44.81 -12.93
CA GLN A 249 28.15 46.23 -13.18
C GLN A 249 26.97 47.19 -13.43
N VAL A 250 25.71 46.73 -13.45
CA VAL A 250 24.53 47.62 -13.50
C VAL A 250 23.69 47.41 -12.24
N ASN A 251 23.54 48.46 -11.43
CA ASN A 251 22.81 48.36 -10.16
C ASN A 251 21.31 48.66 -10.28
N ASN A 252 20.93 49.64 -11.12
CA ASN A 252 19.52 50.05 -11.28
C ASN A 252 19.22 50.49 -12.73
N PHE A 253 20.06 51.38 -13.26
CA PHE A 253 19.97 51.92 -14.60
C PHE A 253 21.37 52.05 -15.19
N GLY A 254 21.56 51.61 -16.43
CA GLY A 254 22.87 51.69 -17.08
C GLY A 254 22.81 51.50 -18.58
N LEU A 255 23.86 51.93 -19.26
CA LEU A 255 24.04 51.71 -20.70
C LEU A 255 25.06 50.59 -20.91
N LYS A 256 24.63 49.48 -21.52
CA LYS A 256 25.52 48.37 -21.89
C LYS A 256 25.49 48.18 -23.40
N GLU A 257 26.66 48.37 -24.02
CA GLU A 257 26.87 48.26 -25.47
C GLU A 257 25.86 49.04 -26.35
N GLY A 258 25.36 50.18 -25.89
CA GLY A 258 24.40 51.00 -26.63
C GLY A 258 22.92 50.68 -26.39
N ILE A 259 22.61 49.70 -25.54
CA ILE A 259 21.25 49.44 -25.03
C ILE A 259 21.15 49.86 -23.58
N TRP A 260 20.05 50.52 -23.24
CA TRP A 260 19.74 50.86 -21.86
C TRP A 260 19.16 49.65 -21.12
N ILE A 261 19.67 49.37 -19.94
CA ILE A 261 19.18 48.31 -19.07
C ILE A 261 18.66 48.97 -17.80
N VAL A 262 17.40 48.68 -17.47
CA VAL A 262 16.69 49.32 -16.36
C VAL A 262 16.01 48.23 -15.51
N ASP A 263 15.95 48.45 -14.20
CA ASP A 263 15.06 47.70 -13.33
C ASP A 263 13.60 48.18 -13.43
N TYR A 264 12.66 47.35 -12.97
CA TYR A 264 11.23 47.74 -12.95
C TYR A 264 10.94 48.93 -12.02
N LYS A 265 11.78 49.16 -11.01
CA LYS A 265 11.54 50.20 -10.00
C LYS A 265 11.87 51.59 -10.53
N THR A 266 12.86 51.70 -11.40
CA THR A 266 13.35 52.97 -11.97
C THR A 266 12.93 53.19 -13.41
N VAL A 267 12.11 52.28 -13.99
CA VAL A 267 11.64 52.34 -15.38
C VAL A 267 11.01 53.67 -15.75
N VAL A 268 10.19 54.26 -14.86
CA VAL A 268 9.54 55.56 -15.09
C VAL A 268 10.58 56.68 -15.13
N GLY A 269 11.52 56.71 -14.19
CA GLY A 269 12.60 57.72 -14.15
C GLY A 269 13.51 57.64 -15.39
N ALA A 270 13.85 56.43 -15.81
CA ALA A 270 14.61 56.20 -17.04
C ALA A 270 13.82 56.64 -18.27
N ALA A 271 12.53 56.32 -18.35
CA ALA A 271 11.66 56.73 -19.44
C ALA A 271 11.61 58.26 -19.55
N ILE A 272 11.43 58.98 -18.45
CA ILE A 272 11.39 60.45 -18.41
C ILE A 272 12.72 61.03 -18.95
N ALA A 273 13.86 60.55 -18.45
CA ALA A 273 15.17 61.06 -18.84
C ALA A 273 15.45 60.85 -20.34
N LEU A 274 15.19 59.65 -20.84
CA LEU A 274 15.43 59.28 -22.25
C LEU A 274 14.45 59.98 -23.19
N ARG A 275 13.18 60.12 -22.78
CA ARG A 275 12.15 60.86 -23.49
C ARG A 275 12.54 62.33 -23.66
N ASN A 276 12.98 62.99 -22.59
CA ASN A 276 13.41 64.39 -22.63
C ASN A 276 14.62 64.58 -23.54
N ASN A 277 15.58 63.64 -23.51
CA ASN A 277 16.72 63.67 -24.41
C ASN A 277 16.30 63.60 -25.89
N LEU A 278 15.34 62.74 -26.25
CA LEU A 278 14.82 62.67 -27.62
C LEU A 278 14.09 63.95 -28.05
N ILE A 279 13.33 64.57 -27.15
CA ILE A 279 12.63 65.84 -27.43
C ILE A 279 13.63 66.98 -27.64
N GLU A 280 14.66 67.07 -26.82
CA GLU A 280 15.74 68.06 -26.96
C GLU A 280 16.50 67.86 -28.28
N LEU A 281 16.90 66.62 -28.58
CA LEU A 281 17.56 66.28 -29.85
C LEU A 281 16.70 66.58 -31.08
N SER A 282 15.40 66.32 -31.02
CA SER A 282 14.47 66.63 -32.11
C SER A 282 14.27 68.14 -32.30
N SER A 283 14.25 68.89 -31.20
CA SER A 283 14.16 70.35 -31.20
C SER A 283 15.43 70.97 -31.79
N LEU A 284 16.61 70.47 -31.41
CA LEU A 284 17.89 70.85 -31.99
C LEU A 284 17.98 70.49 -33.47
N ARG A 285 17.55 69.29 -33.88
CA ARG A 285 17.48 68.90 -35.31
C ARG A 285 16.53 69.78 -36.11
N SER A 286 15.41 70.19 -35.52
CA SER A 286 14.43 71.07 -36.16
C SER A 286 14.96 72.50 -36.29
N ALA A 287 15.66 73.01 -35.28
CA ALA A 287 16.37 74.29 -35.34
C ALA A 287 17.51 74.27 -36.37
N ASN A 288 18.21 73.14 -36.50
CA ASN A 288 19.30 72.92 -37.46
C ASN A 288 18.85 72.67 -38.90
N LYS A 289 17.55 72.42 -39.16
CA LYS A 289 17.01 72.26 -40.52
C LYS A 289 16.88 73.58 -41.29
N GLY A 290 17.04 74.71 -40.61
CA GLY A 290 16.86 76.05 -41.18
C GLY A 290 18.14 76.88 -41.36
N LYS A 291 19.34 76.38 -41.07
CA LYS A 291 20.59 77.14 -41.24
C LYS A 291 21.71 76.27 -41.82
N GLU A 292 22.01 76.53 -43.09
CA GLU A 292 23.26 76.17 -43.76
C GLU A 292 24.43 76.91 -43.09
N GLU A 293 24.94 76.41 -41.96
CA GLU A 293 26.21 76.89 -41.39
C GLU A 293 26.78 75.84 -40.42
N LYS A 294 26.96 74.61 -40.92
CA LYS A 294 27.44 73.46 -40.12
C LYS A 294 28.83 73.64 -39.51
N LYS A 295 29.61 74.64 -39.93
CA LYS A 295 30.93 74.94 -39.32
C LYS A 295 30.85 75.94 -38.17
N GLU A 296 29.94 76.90 -38.23
CA GLU A 296 29.85 77.96 -37.23
C GLU A 296 29.16 77.49 -35.94
N ILE A 297 28.19 76.58 -36.05
CA ILE A 297 27.48 76.03 -34.87
C ILE A 297 28.35 75.08 -34.04
N LEU A 298 29.17 74.23 -34.68
CA LEU A 298 30.12 73.38 -33.94
C LEU A 298 31.17 74.23 -33.23
N TRP A 299 31.67 75.27 -33.90
CA TRP A 299 32.61 76.20 -33.31
C TRP A 299 31.97 76.96 -32.14
N ASN A 300 30.77 77.50 -32.33
CA ASN A 300 30.04 78.24 -31.29
C ASN A 300 29.57 77.35 -30.13
N TYR A 301 29.24 76.08 -30.35
CA TYR A 301 28.89 75.14 -29.28
C TYR A 301 30.15 74.72 -28.50
N LEU A 302 31.24 74.38 -29.17
CA LEU A 302 32.52 74.06 -28.51
C LEU A 302 33.10 75.25 -27.74
N THR A 303 32.83 76.48 -28.18
CA THR A 303 33.21 77.72 -27.48
C THR A 303 32.08 78.31 -26.61
N SER A 304 30.92 77.64 -26.54
CA SER A 304 29.80 78.13 -25.75
C SER A 304 30.09 78.01 -24.26
N VAL A 305 29.60 79.00 -23.50
CA VAL A 305 29.59 78.96 -22.04
C VAL A 305 28.83 77.73 -21.52
N GLU A 306 27.80 77.29 -22.24
CA GLU A 306 26.98 76.11 -21.89
C GLU A 306 27.75 74.79 -21.99
N PHE A 307 28.55 74.59 -23.05
CA PHE A 307 29.39 73.40 -23.18
C PHE A 307 30.49 73.39 -22.11
N LYS A 308 31.13 74.54 -21.87
CA LYS A 308 32.12 74.70 -20.80
C LYS A 308 31.52 74.34 -19.44
N GLN A 309 30.34 74.86 -19.12
CA GLN A 309 29.63 74.54 -17.87
C GLN A 309 29.23 73.06 -17.78
N ARG A 310 28.85 72.40 -18.88
CA ARG A 310 28.56 70.95 -18.88
C ARG A 310 29.82 70.12 -18.63
N VAL A 311 30.95 70.48 -19.24
CA VAL A 311 32.24 69.80 -19.01
C VAL A 311 32.73 70.06 -17.58
N GLU A 312 32.58 71.28 -17.08
CA GLU A 312 32.90 71.64 -15.69
C GLU A 312 32.02 70.86 -14.69
N ALA A 313 30.71 70.76 -14.93
CA ALA A 313 29.81 69.97 -14.08
C ALA A 313 30.15 68.47 -14.07
N ILE A 314 30.55 67.90 -15.22
CA ILE A 314 31.02 66.51 -15.31
C ILE A 314 32.33 66.35 -14.54
N TYR A 315 33.26 67.30 -14.67
CA TYR A 315 34.55 67.29 -13.97
C TYR A 315 34.39 67.47 -12.45
N GLU A 316 33.51 68.36 -12.01
CA GLU A 316 33.16 68.58 -10.60
C GLU A 316 32.49 67.35 -10.00
N SER A 317 31.54 66.72 -10.70
CA SER A 317 30.91 65.48 -10.24
C SER A 317 31.93 64.33 -10.15
N TYR A 318 32.83 64.20 -11.12
CA TYR A 318 33.92 63.22 -11.09
C TYR A 318 34.87 63.44 -9.91
N ASN A 319 35.29 64.68 -9.67
CA ASN A 319 36.17 65.00 -8.55
C ASN A 319 35.47 64.84 -7.20
N SER A 320 34.19 65.20 -7.09
CA SER A 320 33.39 64.97 -5.87
C SER A 320 33.29 63.48 -5.54
N LEU A 321 33.00 62.63 -6.54
CA LEU A 321 32.93 61.18 -6.35
C LEU A 321 34.30 60.59 -6.01
N ARG A 322 35.37 61.09 -6.64
CA ARG A 322 36.74 60.68 -6.33
C ARG A 322 37.14 61.07 -4.90
N ASP A 323 36.75 62.25 -4.45
CA ASP A 323 37.05 62.74 -3.09
C ASP A 323 36.23 61.99 -2.04
N GLU A 324 34.97 61.67 -2.30
CA GLU A 324 34.16 60.79 -1.44
C GLU A 324 34.79 59.40 -1.32
N LEU A 325 35.20 58.80 -2.44
CA LEU A 325 35.89 57.51 -2.44
C LEU A 325 37.21 57.56 -1.66
N GLN A 326 37.96 58.66 -1.75
CA GLN A 326 39.20 58.83 -0.98
C GLN A 326 38.92 58.99 0.52
N LYS A 327 37.89 59.77 0.89
CA LYS A 327 37.46 59.90 2.29
C LYS A 327 36.99 58.57 2.87
N GLU A 328 36.26 57.77 2.10
CA GLU A 328 35.88 56.41 2.51
C GLU A 328 37.10 55.53 2.74
N LYS A 329 38.06 55.51 1.81
CA LYS A 329 39.32 54.77 1.97
C LYS A 329 40.04 55.18 3.25
N ASP A 330 40.24 56.48 3.47
CA ASP A 330 40.92 57.00 4.66
C ASP A 330 40.16 56.67 5.95
N TRP A 331 38.82 56.70 5.91
CA TRP A 331 37.97 56.33 7.04
C TRP A 331 38.10 54.83 7.37
N PHE A 332 38.04 53.95 6.36
CA PHE A 332 38.21 52.52 6.54
C PHE A 332 39.60 52.18 7.05
N THR A 333 40.66 52.80 6.52
CA THR A 333 42.02 52.61 7.03
C THR A 333 42.12 53.01 8.52
N LYS A 334 41.54 54.16 8.90
CA LYS A 334 41.50 54.59 10.32
C LYS A 334 40.63 53.70 11.20
N LYS A 335 39.56 53.12 10.65
CA LYS A 335 38.70 52.18 11.36
C LYS A 335 39.45 50.88 11.63
N TRP A 336 40.03 50.28 10.59
CA TRP A 336 40.83 49.06 10.70
C TRP A 336 41.98 49.23 11.69
N ALA A 337 42.75 50.32 11.62
CA ALA A 337 43.83 50.57 12.57
C ALA A 337 43.36 50.70 14.04
N ARG A 338 42.10 51.14 14.28
CA ARG A 338 41.51 51.19 15.62
C ARG A 338 41.00 49.82 16.07
N GLU A 339 40.37 49.08 15.18
CA GLU A 339 39.87 47.73 15.44
C GLU A 339 41.03 46.76 15.68
N GLU A 340 42.07 46.80 14.86
CA GLU A 340 43.31 46.03 15.01
C GLU A 340 43.96 46.28 16.36
N LYS A 341 44.17 47.55 16.75
CA LYS A 341 44.69 47.88 18.10
C LYS A 341 43.79 47.40 19.24
N SER A 342 42.48 47.31 19.03
CA SER A 342 41.55 46.81 20.05
C SER A 342 41.61 45.29 20.14
N ILE A 343 41.72 44.61 19.00
CA ILE A 343 41.95 43.17 18.89
C ILE A 343 43.28 42.81 19.56
N ASP A 344 44.35 43.53 19.25
CA ASP A 344 45.67 43.33 19.85
C ASP A 344 45.63 43.52 21.37
N ARG A 345 44.97 44.56 21.87
CA ARG A 345 44.79 44.73 23.33
C ARG A 345 44.02 43.58 23.98
N VAL A 346 42.98 43.07 23.32
CA VAL A 346 42.22 41.92 23.83
C VAL A 346 43.10 40.67 23.82
N LYS A 347 43.88 40.46 22.76
CA LYS A 347 44.86 39.38 22.65
C LYS A 347 45.92 39.47 23.75
N ASP A 348 46.54 40.64 23.94
CA ASP A 348 47.55 40.89 24.97
C ASP A 348 46.98 40.68 26.39
N ASN A 349 45.76 41.15 26.65
CA ASN A 349 45.09 40.91 27.94
C ASN A 349 44.79 39.42 28.16
N LEU A 350 44.35 38.69 27.13
CA LEU A 350 44.10 37.25 27.22
C LEU A 350 45.40 36.47 27.46
N LEU A 351 46.49 36.83 26.77
CA LEU A 351 47.81 36.24 26.96
C LEU A 351 48.39 36.57 28.34
N GLY A 352 48.23 37.82 28.80
CA GLY A 352 48.61 38.27 30.13
C GLY A 352 47.87 37.52 31.23
N MET A 353 46.54 37.41 31.12
CA MET A 353 45.72 36.62 32.06
C MET A 353 46.11 35.15 32.07
N HIS A 354 46.43 34.56 30.91
CA HIS A 354 46.93 33.19 30.84
C HIS A 354 48.28 33.05 31.54
N GLY A 355 49.23 33.97 31.32
CA GLY A 355 50.53 33.97 31.98
C GLY A 355 50.44 34.18 33.50
N ASP A 356 49.58 35.10 33.95
CA ASP A 356 49.32 35.33 35.37
C ASP A 356 48.70 34.10 36.04
N LEU A 357 47.75 33.44 35.36
CA LEU A 357 47.12 32.20 35.83
C LEU A 357 48.12 31.03 35.87
N GLU A 358 49.01 30.88 34.87
CA GLU A 358 50.11 29.90 34.89
C GLU A 358 51.11 30.17 36.03
N GLY A 359 51.39 31.44 36.32
CA GLY A 359 52.28 31.85 37.40
C GLY A 359 51.73 31.59 38.80
N ILE A 360 50.41 31.71 38.99
CA ILE A 360 49.74 31.50 40.29
C ILE A 360 49.44 30.02 40.55
N VAL A 361 49.06 29.24 39.53
CA VAL A 361 48.56 27.87 39.69
C VAL A 361 49.64 26.80 39.42
N GLY A 362 50.78 27.18 38.83
CA GLY A 362 51.74 26.21 38.31
C GLY A 362 51.21 25.50 37.06
N LYS A 363 52.08 24.79 36.32
CA LYS A 363 51.84 24.16 34.99
C LYS A 363 50.74 23.08 34.93
N THR A 364 49.54 23.34 35.46
CA THR A 364 48.39 22.43 35.46
C THR A 364 47.09 23.19 35.21
N LEU A 365 47.10 24.13 34.26
CA LEU A 365 45.87 24.62 33.65
C LEU A 365 45.57 23.80 32.38
N PRO A 366 44.30 23.44 32.12
CA PRO A 366 43.94 22.85 30.82
C PRO A 366 44.26 23.85 29.72
N GLU A 367 45.07 23.46 28.74
CA GLU A 367 45.32 24.30 27.55
C GLU A 367 43.96 24.62 26.90
N LEU A 368 43.51 25.86 26.99
CA LEU A 368 42.30 26.31 26.32
C LEU A 368 42.60 26.36 24.81
N GLU A 369 42.20 25.33 24.06
CA GLU A 369 42.34 25.24 22.59
C GLU A 369 41.87 26.50 21.84
N GLN A 370 40.98 27.29 22.45
CA GLN A 370 40.45 28.54 21.90
C GLN A 370 41.49 29.67 21.81
N LEU A 371 42.55 29.67 22.64
CA LEU A 371 43.61 30.69 22.62
C LEU A 371 44.59 30.48 21.45
N LYS A 372 44.88 29.23 21.07
CA LYS A 372 45.74 28.92 19.90
C LYS A 372 45.14 29.42 18.59
N LYS A 373 43.81 29.42 18.46
CA LYS A 373 43.11 29.95 17.27
C LYS A 373 43.24 31.47 17.14
N ILE A 374 43.25 32.19 18.27
CA ILE A 374 43.46 33.65 18.30
C ILE A 374 44.91 34.02 17.94
N GLU A 375 45.88 33.15 18.26
CA GLU A 375 47.28 33.34 17.86
C GLU A 375 47.55 33.04 16.38
N SER A 376 46.85 32.08 15.78
CA SER A 376 47.01 31.69 14.36
C SER A 376 46.26 32.56 13.36
N GLY A 377 45.33 33.42 13.82
CA GLY A 377 44.54 34.30 12.97
C GLY A 377 43.47 33.58 12.13
N GLU A 378 43.03 32.39 12.56
CA GLU A 378 41.97 31.59 11.92
C GLU A 378 40.64 31.65 12.70
#